data_AF-A0A137QXX4-F1
#
_entry.id   AF-A0A137QXX4-F1
#
_cell.length_a   1.000
_cell.length_b   1.000
_cell.length_c   1.000
_cell.angle_alpha   90.00
_cell.angle_beta   90.00
_cell.angle_gamma   90.00
#
_symmetry.space_group_name_H-M   'P 1'
#
loop_
_entity.id
_entity.type
_entity.pdbx_description
1 polymer ?
#
loop_
_entity_poly.entity_id
_entity_poly.type
_entity_poly.pdbx_seq_one_letter_code
_entity_poly.pdbx_strand_id
1 'polypeptide(L)'
;MAQAIASTGLYGIVYDNINMNFHVAEQVVGCNNSQENGTYATLFPLFNAKLDCITTKDFQTTFLNAPPLLLSDLIHTKKESNQFNEYLAFTVARVAVMFGGEGFKKFAVPLHEHQPASSNQIPSHKTLLYPLPAMHIDESSVIGNVQVDKAIVDGLGLSAAVSDFAK
;
A
#
# COMPACT_ATOMS: atom_id res chain seq x y z
N MET A 1 5.34 17.53 -12.43
CA MET A 1 4.87 16.19 -12.86
C MET A 1 3.89 15.58 -11.86
N ALA A 2 4.26 15.43 -10.58
CA ALA A 2 3.35 14.91 -9.54
C ALA A 2 2.02 15.70 -9.44
N GLN A 3 2.08 17.04 -9.46
CA GLN A 3 0.90 17.92 -9.48
C GLN A 3 -0.06 17.63 -10.65
N ALA A 4 0.46 17.32 -11.85
CA ALA A 4 -0.36 17.01 -13.02
C ALA A 4 -1.07 15.66 -12.91
N ILE A 5 -0.47 14.70 -12.21
CA ILE A 5 -1.15 13.44 -11.87
C ILE A 5 -2.16 13.68 -10.75
N ALA A 6 -1.80 14.46 -9.74
CA ALA A 6 -2.69 14.80 -8.63
C ALA A 6 -3.97 15.52 -9.12
N SER A 7 -3.87 16.40 -10.12
CA SER A 7 -5.03 17.07 -10.72
C SER A 7 -6.01 16.14 -11.43
N THR A 8 -5.64 14.88 -11.70
CA THR A 8 -6.57 13.89 -12.27
C THR A 8 -7.53 13.30 -11.22
N GLY A 9 -7.20 13.42 -9.93
CA GLY A 9 -7.95 12.77 -8.85
C GLY A 9 -7.80 11.24 -8.78
N LEU A 10 -7.04 10.61 -9.70
CA LEU A 10 -6.88 9.16 -9.80
C LEU A 10 -5.46 8.73 -9.43
N TYR A 11 -5.12 8.92 -8.16
CA TYR A 11 -3.80 8.59 -7.63
C TYR A 11 -3.90 8.07 -6.20
N GLY A 12 -2.88 7.31 -5.79
CA GLY A 12 -2.62 6.97 -4.40
C GLY A 12 -1.35 7.69 -3.94
N ILE A 13 -1.26 7.91 -2.64
CA ILE A 13 -0.04 8.38 -1.98
C ILE A 13 0.27 7.41 -0.87
N VAL A 14 1.53 7.00 -0.80
CA VAL A 14 2.09 6.33 0.37
C VAL A 14 3.17 7.23 0.95
N TYR A 15 3.26 7.26 2.28
CA TYR A 15 4.35 7.91 2.98
C TYR A 15 4.79 7.01 4.14
N ASP A 16 6.06 7.14 4.48
CA ASP A 16 6.69 6.45 5.61
C ASP A 16 7.95 7.25 6.02
N ASN A 17 8.50 6.85 7.16
CA ASN A 17 9.73 7.37 7.70
C ASN A 17 10.95 6.95 6.87
N ILE A 18 11.84 7.91 6.64
CA ILE A 18 13.21 7.67 6.23
C ILE A 18 14.13 8.01 7.38
N ASN A 19 14.91 7.02 7.81
CA ASN A 19 15.96 7.17 8.80
C ASN A 19 17.30 6.99 8.08
N MET A 20 18.13 8.03 8.05
CA MET A 20 19.48 7.98 7.48
C MET A 20 20.51 8.08 8.58
N ASN A 21 21.31 7.02 8.73
CA ASN A 21 22.42 7.01 9.68
C ASN A 21 23.71 7.46 8.98
N PHE A 22 24.28 8.55 9.46
CA PHE A 22 25.59 9.06 9.06
C PHE A 22 26.60 8.83 10.20
N HIS A 23 27.89 8.69 9.87
CA HIS A 23 28.95 8.53 10.89
C HIS A 23 28.68 7.38 11.88
N VAL A 24 28.20 6.23 11.40
CA VAL A 24 27.84 5.06 12.23
C VAL A 24 28.97 4.60 13.16
N ALA A 25 30.23 4.78 12.74
CA ALA A 25 31.42 4.47 13.54
C ALA A 25 31.61 5.40 14.76
N GLU A 26 30.92 6.53 14.81
CA GLU A 26 31.02 7.58 15.84
C GLU A 26 29.75 7.65 16.71
N GLN A 27 28.87 6.65 16.61
CA GLN A 27 27.63 6.61 17.38
C GLN A 27 27.93 6.38 18.87
N VAL A 28 27.90 7.46 19.65
CA VAL A 28 28.05 7.45 21.11
C VAL A 28 26.68 7.69 21.76
N VAL A 29 26.39 7.01 22.88
CA VAL A 29 25.16 7.24 23.66
C VAL A 29 25.04 8.73 24.02
N GLY A 30 24.00 9.39 23.52
CA GLY A 30 23.73 10.82 23.75
C GLY A 30 24.23 11.76 22.64
N CYS A 31 24.88 11.26 21.58
CA CYS A 31 25.22 12.04 20.40
C CYS A 31 24.16 11.84 19.30
N ASN A 32 23.33 12.85 19.05
CA ASN A 32 22.22 12.77 18.10
C ASN A 32 22.64 13.17 16.66
N ASN A 33 23.91 13.46 16.43
CA ASN A 33 24.42 13.95 15.14
C ASN A 33 24.62 12.82 14.10
N SER A 34 24.37 11.57 14.48
CA SER A 34 24.58 10.40 13.62
C SER A 34 23.34 9.94 12.87
N GLN A 35 22.16 10.51 13.14
CA GLN A 35 20.91 10.05 12.55
C GLN A 35 20.05 11.24 12.14
N GLU A 36 19.74 11.32 10.85
CA GLU A 36 18.77 12.25 10.27
C GLU A 36 17.47 11.49 10.00
N ASN A 37 16.36 12.06 10.45
CA ASN A 37 15.03 11.48 10.27
C ASN A 37 14.16 12.43 9.45
N GLY A 38 13.29 11.88 8.62
CA GLY A 38 12.26 12.64 7.94
C GLY A 38 11.18 11.74 7.39
N THR A 39 10.10 12.33 6.91
CA THR A 39 9.04 11.63 6.20
C THR A 39 9.24 11.79 4.70
N TYR A 40 8.98 10.71 3.97
CA TYR A 40 8.98 10.74 2.51
C TYR A 40 7.66 10.21 1.97
N ALA A 41 7.13 10.90 0.97
CA ALA A 41 5.90 10.51 0.31
C ALA A 41 6.15 10.19 -1.16
N THR A 42 5.43 9.22 -1.70
CA THR A 42 5.47 8.86 -3.12
C THR A 42 4.04 8.77 -3.64
N LEU A 43 3.78 9.51 -4.71
CA LEU A 43 2.53 9.47 -5.44
C LEU A 43 2.63 8.45 -6.58
N PHE A 44 1.55 7.71 -6.82
CA PHE A 44 1.42 6.82 -7.97
C PHE A 44 0.02 6.88 -8.57
N PRO A 45 -0.15 6.79 -9.89
CA PRO A 45 -1.46 6.77 -10.52
C PRO A 45 -2.16 5.45 -10.21
N LEU A 46 -3.48 5.50 -9.98
CA LEU A 46 -4.26 4.29 -9.74
C LEU A 46 -4.46 3.50 -11.03
N PHE A 47 -4.10 2.22 -11.01
CA PHE A 47 -4.23 1.36 -12.19
C PHE A 47 -5.70 1.02 -12.47
N ASN A 48 -6.16 1.31 -13.69
CA ASN A 48 -7.50 1.01 -14.18
C ASN A 48 -8.64 1.55 -13.29
N ALA A 49 -8.39 2.65 -12.57
CA ALA A 49 -9.38 3.32 -11.76
C ALA A 49 -10.22 4.32 -12.57
N LYS A 50 -11.47 4.51 -12.15
CA LYS A 50 -12.41 5.49 -12.72
C LYS A 50 -12.92 6.38 -11.61
N LEU A 51 -13.13 7.67 -11.91
CA LEU A 51 -13.54 8.64 -10.90
C LEU A 51 -14.91 8.31 -10.31
N ASP A 52 -15.83 7.82 -11.14
CA ASP A 52 -17.17 7.38 -10.74
C ASP A 52 -17.16 6.18 -9.77
N CYS A 53 -16.03 5.47 -9.65
CA CYS A 53 -15.88 4.35 -8.73
C CYS A 53 -15.28 4.75 -7.37
N ILE A 54 -14.87 6.02 -7.19
CA ILE A 54 -14.18 6.52 -5.98
C ILE A 54 -14.99 7.67 -5.36
N THR A 55 -16.32 7.53 -5.33
CA THR A 55 -17.18 8.59 -4.74
C THR A 55 -17.32 8.39 -3.24
N THR A 56 -17.08 9.47 -2.47
CA THR A 56 -17.27 9.46 -1.01
C THR A 56 -18.74 9.23 -0.63
N LYS A 57 -19.66 9.69 -1.47
CA LYS A 57 -21.10 9.53 -1.26
C LYS A 57 -21.53 8.07 -1.26
N ASP A 58 -21.06 7.27 -2.23
CA ASP A 58 -21.40 5.84 -2.28
C ASP A 58 -20.79 5.13 -1.08
N PHE A 59 -19.55 5.46 -0.72
CA PHE A 59 -18.90 4.94 0.48
C PHE A 59 -19.72 5.22 1.76
N GLN A 60 -20.09 6.49 2.00
CA GLN A 60 -20.89 6.87 3.17
C GLN A 60 -22.25 6.18 3.17
N THR A 61 -22.92 6.15 2.02
CA THR A 61 -24.25 5.53 1.87
C THR A 61 -24.17 4.04 2.16
N THR A 62 -23.19 3.32 1.60
CA THR A 62 -23.00 1.89 1.86
C THR A 62 -22.61 1.63 3.31
N PHE A 63 -21.74 2.47 3.90
CA PHE A 63 -21.33 2.32 5.29
C PHE A 63 -22.50 2.47 6.26
N LEU A 64 -23.34 3.50 6.08
CA LEU A 64 -24.50 3.75 6.93
C LEU A 64 -25.61 2.69 6.77
N ASN A 65 -25.72 2.09 5.58
CA ASN A 65 -26.73 1.08 5.27
C ASN A 65 -26.21 -0.36 5.37
N ALA A 66 -24.97 -0.57 5.84
CA ALA A 66 -24.38 -1.88 5.92
C ALA A 66 -25.22 -2.79 6.85
N PRO A 67 -25.55 -4.03 6.44
CA PRO A 67 -26.27 -4.94 7.32
C PRO A 67 -25.42 -5.32 8.53
N PRO A 68 -26.04 -5.78 9.63
CA PRO A 68 -25.31 -6.34 10.76
C PRO A 68 -24.39 -7.48 10.31
N LEU A 69 -23.18 -7.51 10.85
CA LEU A 69 -22.19 -8.55 10.55
C LEU A 69 -22.74 -9.93 10.97
N LEU A 70 -22.82 -10.86 10.03
CA LEU A 70 -23.23 -12.22 10.28
C LEU A 70 -22.00 -13.12 10.40
N LEU A 71 -22.14 -14.23 11.13
CA LEU A 71 -21.07 -15.23 11.21
C LEU A 71 -20.74 -15.83 9.83
N SER A 72 -21.73 -15.93 8.95
CA SER A 72 -21.53 -16.38 7.56
C SER A 72 -20.65 -15.45 6.74
N ASP A 73 -20.53 -14.18 7.13
CA ASP A 73 -19.68 -13.21 6.44
C ASP A 73 -18.21 -13.36 6.84
N LEU A 74 -17.96 -14.00 7.99
CA LEU A 74 -16.62 -14.25 8.55
C LEU A 74 -16.08 -15.63 8.18
N ILE A 75 -16.96 -16.60 7.92
CA ILE A 75 -16.58 -17.97 7.61
C ILE A 75 -16.57 -18.15 6.09
N HIS A 76 -15.44 -18.65 5.57
CA HIS A 76 -15.33 -19.03 4.17
C HIS A 76 -16.47 -19.95 3.75
N THR A 77 -17.06 -19.66 2.60
CA THR A 77 -17.86 -20.63 1.86
C THR A 77 -17.00 -21.86 1.53
N LYS A 78 -17.64 -22.99 1.21
CA LYS A 78 -16.92 -24.21 0.81
C LYS A 78 -15.97 -23.97 -0.37
N LYS A 79 -16.36 -23.12 -1.31
CA LYS A 79 -15.55 -22.76 -2.49
C LYS A 79 -14.32 -21.96 -2.07
N GLU A 80 -14.50 -20.91 -1.27
CA GLU A 80 -13.40 -20.07 -0.76
C GLU A 80 -12.45 -20.89 0.11
N SER A 81 -12.97 -21.76 0.96
CA SER A 81 -12.17 -22.64 1.82
C SER A 81 -11.30 -23.59 0.99
N ASN A 82 -11.85 -24.20 -0.07
CA ASN A 82 -11.08 -25.05 -0.97
C ASN A 82 -9.97 -24.27 -1.69
N GLN A 83 -10.30 -23.09 -2.23
CA GLN A 83 -9.35 -22.23 -2.93
C GLN A 83 -8.25 -21.71 -2.00
N PHE A 84 -8.62 -21.33 -0.77
CA PHE A 84 -7.67 -20.94 0.28
C PHE A 84 -6.72 -22.10 0.64
N ASN A 85 -7.25 -23.31 0.81
CA ASN A 85 -6.43 -24.50 1.08
C ASN A 85 -5.47 -24.82 -0.07
N GLU A 86 -5.90 -24.66 -1.32
CA GLU A 86 -5.04 -24.80 -2.49
C GLU A 86 -3.89 -23.78 -2.47
N TYR A 87 -4.18 -22.52 -2.16
CA TYR A 87 -3.17 -21.47 -2.01
C TYR A 87 -2.19 -21.75 -0.87
N LEU A 88 -2.68 -22.25 0.27
CA LEU A 88 -1.84 -22.64 1.40
C LEU A 88 -0.90 -23.80 1.04
N ALA A 89 -1.45 -24.86 0.42
CA ALA A 89 -0.66 -26.01 -0.02
C ALA A 89 0.42 -25.60 -1.03
N PHE A 90 0.07 -24.75 -2.00
CA PHE A 90 1.02 -24.18 -2.94
C PHE A 90 2.11 -23.36 -2.22
N THR A 91 1.73 -22.54 -1.24
CA THR A 91 2.68 -21.74 -0.46
C THR A 91 3.68 -22.63 0.27
N VAL A 92 3.22 -23.70 0.92
CA VAL A 92 4.10 -24.68 1.58
C VAL A 92 5.03 -25.37 0.58
N ALA A 93 4.50 -25.81 -0.56
CA ALA A 93 5.32 -26.40 -1.63
C ALA A 93 6.37 -25.42 -2.15
N ARG A 94 6.02 -24.15 -2.31
CA ARG A 94 6.95 -23.09 -2.72
C ARG A 94 8.06 -22.88 -1.70
N VAL A 95 7.74 -22.84 -0.41
CA VAL A 95 8.76 -22.75 0.66
C VAL A 95 9.70 -23.95 0.60
N ALA A 96 9.17 -25.18 0.47
CA ALA A 96 9.98 -26.38 0.38
C ALA A 96 10.89 -26.39 -0.86
N VAL A 97 10.40 -25.94 -2.02
CA VAL A 97 11.19 -25.89 -3.26
C VAL A 97 12.25 -24.79 -3.23
N MET A 98 11.93 -23.62 -2.69
CA MET A 98 12.86 -22.49 -2.63
C MET A 98 13.95 -22.68 -1.56
N PHE A 99 13.61 -23.30 -0.43
CA PHE A 99 14.49 -23.32 0.75
C PHE A 99 14.86 -24.73 1.23
N GLY A 100 14.30 -25.80 0.66
CA GLY A 100 14.55 -27.19 1.08
C GLY A 100 15.85 -27.82 0.55
N GLY A 101 16.68 -27.05 -0.16
CA GLY A 101 17.98 -27.50 -0.69
C GLY A 101 17.94 -28.07 -2.11
N GLU A 102 19.10 -28.50 -2.61
CA GLU A 102 19.31 -28.89 -4.02
C GLU A 102 18.34 -29.96 -4.52
N GLY A 103 17.97 -30.93 -3.66
CA GLY A 103 17.08 -32.03 -4.01
C GLY A 103 15.68 -31.60 -4.46
N PHE A 104 15.23 -30.41 -4.05
CA PHE A 104 13.92 -29.88 -4.41
C PHE A 104 13.93 -28.95 -5.62
N LYS A 105 15.09 -28.46 -6.07
CA LYS A 105 15.18 -27.53 -7.23
C LYS A 105 14.56 -28.07 -8.50
N LYS A 106 14.59 -29.39 -8.68
CA LYS A 106 13.94 -30.09 -9.81
C LYS A 106 12.44 -29.82 -9.93
N PHE A 107 11.78 -29.40 -8.85
CA PHE A 107 10.36 -29.09 -8.82
C PHE A 107 10.05 -27.61 -9.09
N ALA A 108 11.05 -26.73 -9.29
CA ALA A 108 10.82 -25.30 -9.50
C ALA A 108 9.96 -24.99 -10.73
N VAL A 109 10.24 -25.65 -11.87
CA VAL A 109 9.48 -25.46 -13.11
C VAL A 109 8.05 -26.01 -12.96
N PRO A 110 7.82 -27.29 -12.57
CA PRO A 110 6.48 -27.80 -12.34
C PRO A 110 5.67 -26.98 -11.33
N LEU A 111 6.32 -26.51 -10.26
CA LEU A 111 5.65 -25.67 -9.27
C LEU A 111 5.18 -24.35 -9.90
N HIS A 112 6.02 -23.67 -10.69
CA HIS A 112 5.62 -22.43 -11.32
C HIS A 112 4.44 -22.61 -12.29
N GLU A 113 4.41 -23.70 -13.05
CA GLU A 113 3.32 -24.03 -13.99
C GLU A 113 1.98 -24.30 -13.27
N HIS A 114 2.02 -24.77 -12.03
CA HIS A 114 0.84 -25.06 -11.22
C HIS A 114 0.51 -23.96 -10.21
N GLN A 115 1.01 -22.73 -10.43
CA GLN A 115 0.69 -21.62 -9.56
C GLN A 115 -0.82 -21.32 -9.61
N PRO A 116 -1.52 -21.46 -8.47
CA PRO A 116 -2.96 -21.25 -8.44
C PRO A 116 -3.23 -19.73 -8.54
N ALA A 117 -4.27 -19.37 -9.29
CA ALA A 117 -4.64 -17.98 -9.57
C ALA A 117 -6.07 -17.70 -9.13
N SER A 118 -6.42 -16.42 -8.96
CA SER A 118 -7.79 -15.99 -8.68
C SER A 118 -8.35 -15.22 -9.88
N SER A 119 -9.67 -15.21 -10.02
CA SER A 119 -10.35 -14.36 -11.02
C SER A 119 -10.15 -12.86 -10.80
N ASN A 120 -9.67 -12.48 -9.62
CA ASN A 120 -9.49 -11.09 -9.20
C ASN A 120 -8.05 -10.59 -9.41
N GLN A 121 -7.23 -11.35 -10.14
CA GLN A 121 -5.85 -10.97 -10.43
C GLN A 121 -5.82 -9.76 -11.37
N ILE A 122 -5.08 -8.72 -10.98
CA ILE A 122 -4.81 -7.58 -11.85
C ILE A 122 -3.82 -7.96 -12.97
N PRO A 123 -3.97 -7.40 -14.18
CA PRO A 123 -2.95 -7.53 -15.22
C PRO A 123 -1.58 -7.04 -14.74
N SER A 124 -0.54 -7.72 -15.19
CA SER A 124 0.84 -7.29 -14.95
C SER A 124 1.07 -5.91 -15.57
N HIS A 125 1.53 -4.96 -14.76
CA HIS A 125 1.83 -3.61 -15.19
C HIS A 125 2.98 -3.04 -14.35
N LYS A 126 3.63 -1.99 -14.86
CA LYS A 126 4.63 -1.24 -14.11
C LYS A 126 3.97 -0.01 -13.51
N THR A 127 4.01 0.11 -12.20
CA THR A 127 3.55 1.31 -11.49
C THR A 127 4.56 2.43 -11.69
N LEU A 128 4.10 3.59 -12.16
CA LEU A 128 4.92 4.80 -12.22
C LEU A 128 4.94 5.46 -10.86
N LEU A 129 6.12 5.80 -10.37
CA LEU A 129 6.30 6.44 -9.07
C LEU A 129 6.72 7.90 -9.27
N TYR A 130 6.08 8.79 -8.52
CA TYR A 130 6.35 10.22 -8.50
C TYR A 130 6.71 10.62 -7.07
N PRO A 131 8.01 10.57 -6.73
CA PRO A 131 8.46 10.90 -5.39
C PRO A 131 8.19 12.38 -5.06
N LEU A 132 7.73 12.65 -3.84
CA LEU A 132 7.50 14.00 -3.33
C LEU A 132 8.72 14.49 -2.56
N PRO A 133 8.87 15.81 -2.33
CA PRO A 133 9.95 16.33 -1.51
C PRO A 133 9.95 15.70 -0.10
N ALA A 134 11.14 15.43 0.43
CA ALA A 134 11.30 14.99 1.81
C ALA A 134 10.81 16.07 2.78
N MET A 135 10.17 15.64 3.85
CA MET A 135 9.59 16.50 4.87
C MET A 135 10.29 16.25 6.20
N HIS A 136 10.70 17.30 6.89
CA HIS A 136 11.24 17.19 8.25
C HIS A 136 10.09 17.21 9.26
N ILE A 137 9.22 16.20 9.19
CA ILE A 137 8.04 16.03 10.04
C ILE A 137 8.18 14.73 10.80
N ASP A 138 7.80 14.72 12.07
CA ASP A 138 7.78 13.51 12.90
C ASP A 138 6.37 12.90 12.87
N GLU A 139 6.17 11.89 12.03
CA GLU A 139 4.89 11.18 11.86
C GLU A 139 4.57 10.17 12.99
N SER A 140 5.42 10.04 14.02
CA SER A 140 5.13 9.16 15.16
C SER A 140 3.94 9.64 16.02
N SER A 141 3.49 10.88 15.81
CA SER A 141 2.36 11.49 16.49
C SER A 141 1.16 11.73 15.55
N VAL A 142 -0.05 11.78 16.12
CA VAL A 142 -1.27 12.14 15.37
C VAL A 142 -1.12 13.53 14.71
N ILE A 143 -0.53 14.48 15.42
CA ILE A 143 -0.30 15.84 14.92
C ILE A 143 0.69 15.81 13.74
N GLY A 144 1.74 14.99 13.83
CA GLY A 144 2.70 14.76 12.77
C GLY A 144 2.06 14.24 11.49
N ASN A 145 1.21 13.21 11.59
CA ASN A 145 0.49 12.68 10.43
C ASN A 145 -0.40 13.75 9.76
N VAL A 146 -1.07 14.60 10.54
CA VAL A 146 -1.85 15.74 10.00
C VAL A 146 -0.95 16.76 9.30
N GLN A 147 0.26 17.00 9.81
CA GLN A 147 1.22 17.88 9.17
C GLN A 147 1.76 17.31 7.85
N VAL A 148 1.98 16.00 7.78
CA VAL A 148 2.37 15.30 6.54
C VAL A 148 1.28 15.46 5.48
N ASP A 149 0.02 15.18 5.84
CA ASP A 149 -1.12 15.34 4.94
C ASP A 149 -1.23 16.78 4.41
N LYS A 150 -1.15 17.76 5.31
CA LYS A 150 -1.16 19.17 4.93
C LYS A 150 -0.02 19.54 3.98
N ALA A 151 1.20 19.11 4.28
CA ALA A 151 2.36 19.38 3.43
C ALA A 151 2.21 18.78 2.03
N ILE A 152 1.60 17.60 1.92
CA ILE A 152 1.28 16.96 0.65
C ILE A 152 0.20 17.75 -0.10
N VAL A 153 -0.90 18.13 0.55
CA VAL A 153 -1.98 18.93 -0.03
C VAL A 153 -1.46 20.26 -0.57
N ASP A 154 -0.65 20.96 0.23
CA ASP A 154 -0.05 22.24 -0.15
C ASP A 154 0.96 22.06 -1.29
N GLY A 155 1.85 21.06 -1.20
CA GLY A 155 2.86 20.78 -2.23
C GLY A 155 2.27 20.33 -3.56
N LEU A 156 1.11 19.68 -3.54
CA LEU A 156 0.38 19.26 -4.73
C LEU A 156 -0.63 20.32 -5.24
N GLY A 157 -0.85 21.40 -4.49
CA GLY A 157 -1.78 22.47 -4.86
C GLY A 157 -3.26 22.05 -4.82
N LEU A 158 -3.62 21.16 -3.91
CA LEU A 158 -4.96 20.53 -3.85
C LEU A 158 -5.99 21.35 -3.05
N SER A 159 -5.55 22.37 -2.32
CA SER A 159 -6.39 23.18 -1.41
C SER A 159 -7.50 23.98 -2.11
N ALA A 160 -7.42 24.19 -3.43
CA ALA A 160 -8.48 24.85 -4.21
C ALA A 160 -9.59 23.88 -4.69
N ALA A 161 -9.42 22.57 -4.54
CA ALA A 161 -10.29 21.56 -5.15
C ALA A 161 -11.39 21.00 -4.24
N VAL A 162 -11.52 21.48 -2.99
CA VAL A 162 -12.40 20.87 -1.98
C VAL A 162 -13.61 21.76 -1.70
N SER A 163 -14.63 21.70 -2.56
CA SER A 163 -15.95 22.34 -2.31
C SER A 163 -17.03 21.37 -1.81
N ASP A 164 -16.80 20.05 -1.89
CA ASP A 164 -17.87 19.05 -1.72
C ASP A 164 -17.64 18.02 -0.60
N PHE A 165 -16.65 18.22 0.29
CA PHE A 165 -16.36 17.26 1.37
C PHE A 165 -17.43 17.22 2.50
N ALA A 166 -18.37 18.17 2.52
CA ALA A 166 -19.33 18.35 3.61
C ALA A 166 -20.75 18.71 3.15
N LYS A 167 -21.24 18.06 2.08
CA LYS A 167 -22.68 18.06 1.75
C LYS A 167 -23.27 16.68 1.92
#